data_AF-A0A3D0VP66-F1
#
_entry.id   AF-A0A3D0VP66-F1
#
_cell.length_a   1.000
_cell.length_b   1.000
_cell.length_c   1.000
_cell.angle_alpha   90.00
_cell.angle_beta   90.00
_cell.angle_gamma   90.00
#
_symmetry.space_group_name_H-M   'P 1'
#
loop_
_entity.id
_entity.type
_entity.pdbx_description
1 polymer ?
#
loop_
_entity_poly.entity_id
_entity_poly.type
_entity_poly.pdbx_seq_one_letter_code
_entity_poly.pdbx_strand_id
1 'polypeptide(L)'
;MNKTLAGFLAGFAAGIIDLIPMIIQKLTWDANLAAFSMWLAVGFFTAHVSFRMHPVLKGIIIAFICLLPTAFIIGWNMPESLIPISGMTLILGALTGLLVHWMTKEKFENPIIK
;
A
#
# COMPACT_ATOMS: atom_id res chain seq x y z
N MET A 1 -11.17 -8.93 13.32
CA MET A 1 -11.12 -7.53 13.80
C MET A 1 -12.04 -6.67 12.92
N ASN A 2 -12.47 -5.48 13.38
CA ASN A 2 -13.18 -4.54 12.50
C ASN A 2 -12.30 -4.22 11.28
N LYS A 3 -12.87 -4.26 10.07
CA LYS A 3 -12.19 -3.96 8.80
C LYS A 3 -11.49 -2.60 8.83
N THR A 4 -12.16 -1.59 9.37
CA THR A 4 -11.59 -0.24 9.44
C THR A 4 -10.34 -0.19 10.31
N LEU A 5 -10.39 -0.80 11.49
CA LEU A 5 -9.23 -0.88 12.39
C LEU A 5 -8.09 -1.69 11.78
N ALA A 6 -8.43 -2.82 11.13
CA ALA A 6 -7.45 -3.64 10.40
C ALA A 6 -6.74 -2.85 9.29
N GLY A 7 -7.51 -2.11 8.49
CA GLY A 7 -6.97 -1.28 7.42
C GLY A 7 -6.02 -0.20 7.95
N PHE A 8 -6.42 0.53 8.98
CA PHE A 8 -5.55 1.56 9.57
C PHE A 8 -4.29 0.99 10.20
N LEU A 9 -4.36 -0.13 10.92
CA LEU A 9 -3.17 -0.77 11.50
C LEU A 9 -2.20 -1.27 10.43
N ALA A 10 -2.72 -1.89 9.36
CA ALA A 10 -1.87 -2.33 8.25
C ALA A 10 -1.22 -1.16 7.52
N GLY A 11 -1.99 -0.10 7.23
CA GLY A 11 -1.48 1.11 6.58
C GLY A 11 -0.46 1.85 7.44
N PHE A 12 -0.71 1.95 8.75
CA PHE A 12 0.22 2.57 9.70
C PHE A 12 1.54 1.81 9.76
N ALA A 13 1.50 0.49 9.85
CA ALA A 13 2.70 -0.35 9.84
C ALA A 13 3.48 -0.20 8.53
N ALA A 14 2.81 -0.26 7.38
CA ALA A 14 3.45 -0.09 6.07
C ALA A 14 4.06 1.30 5.91
N GLY A 15 3.34 2.35 6.35
CA GLY A 15 3.83 3.73 6.31
C GLY A 15 5.08 3.94 7.18
N ILE A 16 5.14 3.34 8.36
CA ILE A 16 6.37 3.39 9.18
C ILE A 16 7.54 2.70 8.47
N ILE A 17 7.31 1.53 7.86
CA ILE A 17 8.36 0.81 7.14
C ILE A 17 8.85 1.62 5.94
N ASP A 18 7.95 2.29 5.21
CA ASP A 18 8.29 3.11 4.04
C ASP A 18 9.05 4.40 4.43
N LEU A 19 8.75 4.97 5.60
CA LEU A 19 9.48 6.14 6.12
C LEU A 19 10.95 5.85 6.41
N ILE A 20 11.32 4.62 6.77
CA ILE A 20 12.72 4.26 7.10
C ILE A 20 13.69 4.59 5.95
N PRO A 21 13.53 4.04 4.73
CA PRO A 21 14.41 4.37 3.62
C PRO A 21 14.30 5.83 3.20
N MET A 22 13.15 6.49 3.37
CA MET A 22 12.99 7.90 3.01
C MET A 22 13.78 8.84 3.92
N ILE A 23 13.79 8.58 5.23
CA ILE A 23 14.59 9.32 6.21
C ILE A 23 16.08 9.09 5.95
N ILE A 24 16.50 7.86 5.63
CA ILE A 24 17.89 7.55 5.27
C ILE A 24 18.32 8.33 4.02
N GLN A 25 17.43 8.46 3.03
CA GLN A 25 17.65 9.23 1.80
C GLN A 25 17.52 10.75 1.99
N LYS A 26 17.19 11.22 3.21
CA LYS A 26 17.00 12.64 3.55
C LYS A 26 15.98 13.35 2.64
N LEU A 27 14.92 12.64 2.27
CA LEU A 27 13.81 13.22 1.52
C LEU A 27 13.12 14.33 2.33
N THR A 28 12.48 15.25 1.62
CA THR A 28 11.81 16.41 2.22
C THR A 28 10.64 15.98 3.11
N TRP A 29 10.33 16.82 4.09
CA TRP A 29 9.35 16.47 5.14
C TRP A 29 7.92 16.30 4.59
N ASP A 30 7.57 17.10 3.58
CA ASP A 30 6.33 16.99 2.82
C ASP A 30 6.24 15.68 2.05
N ALA A 31 7.33 15.21 1.44
CA ALA A 31 7.38 13.91 0.77
C ALA A 31 7.17 12.76 1.76
N ASN A 32 7.83 12.80 2.92
CA ASN A 32 7.67 11.82 3.99
C ASN A 32 6.20 11.76 4.48
N LEU A 33 5.60 12.92 4.72
CA LEU A 33 4.21 13.00 5.17
C LEU A 33 3.25 12.49 4.10
N ALA A 34 3.47 12.85 2.83
CA ALA A 34 2.65 12.37 1.71
C ALA A 34 2.71 10.85 1.57
N ALA A 35 3.91 10.25 1.64
CA ALA A 35 4.08 8.79 1.57
C ALA A 35 3.40 8.08 2.75
N PHE A 36 3.59 8.57 3.98
CA PHE A 36 2.93 8.00 5.15
C PHE A 36 1.39 8.09 5.05
N SER A 37 0.85 9.26 4.68
CA SER A 37 -0.59 9.45 4.48
C SER A 37 -1.14 8.57 3.35
N MET A 38 -0.38 8.37 2.28
CA MET A 38 -0.73 7.43 1.22
C MET A 38 -0.86 6.01 1.78
N TRP A 39 0.08 5.52 2.60
CA TRP A 39 -0.01 4.18 3.18
C TRP A 39 -1.22 3.98 4.09
N LEU A 40 -1.64 5.01 4.83
CA LEU A 40 -2.90 4.97 5.58
C LEU A 40 -4.10 4.78 4.63
N ALA A 41 -4.14 5.49 3.51
CA ALA A 41 -5.17 5.33 2.49
C ALA A 41 -5.14 3.94 1.85
N VAL A 42 -3.96 3.42 1.51
CA VAL A 42 -3.77 2.07 0.96
C VAL A 42 -4.33 1.02 1.92
N GLY A 43 -3.99 1.11 3.21
CA GLY A 43 -4.51 0.20 4.22
C GLY A 43 -6.04 0.26 4.35
N PHE A 44 -6.60 1.48 4.42
CA PHE A 44 -8.05 1.69 4.47
C PHE A 44 -8.77 1.11 3.25
N PHE A 45 -8.34 1.44 2.04
CA PHE A 45 -8.96 0.95 0.81
C PHE A 45 -8.80 -0.57 0.65
N THR A 46 -7.64 -1.12 1.01
CA THR A 46 -7.41 -2.57 0.99
C THR A 46 -8.42 -3.31 1.88
N ALA A 47 -8.83 -2.72 3.01
CA ALA A 47 -9.81 -3.35 3.90
C ALA A 47 -11.28 -3.24 3.43
N HIS A 48 -11.62 -2.24 2.60
CA HIS A 48 -13.02 -1.95 2.23
C HIS A 48 -13.37 -2.27 0.78
N VAL A 49 -12.40 -2.21 -0.14
CA VAL A 49 -12.65 -2.53 -1.55
C VAL A 49 -12.86 -4.03 -1.71
N SER A 50 -14.01 -4.43 -2.25
CA SER A 50 -14.41 -5.82 -2.45
C SER A 50 -13.97 -6.36 -3.81
N PHE A 51 -12.67 -6.49 -4.03
CA PHE A 51 -12.15 -7.21 -5.19
C PHE A 51 -12.16 -8.73 -4.97
N ARG A 52 -12.76 -9.49 -5.91
CA ARG A 52 -12.72 -10.97 -5.95
C ARG A 52 -11.39 -11.45 -6.54
N MET A 53 -10.29 -11.28 -5.81
CA MET A 53 -8.96 -11.68 -6.25
C MET A 53 -8.04 -11.98 -5.07
N HIS A 54 -6.86 -12.53 -5.35
CA HIS A 54 -5.90 -12.91 -4.31
C HIS A 54 -5.49 -11.70 -3.45
N PRO A 55 -5.39 -11.83 -2.11
CA PRO A 55 -5.10 -10.71 -1.21
C PRO A 55 -3.82 -9.93 -1.58
N VAL A 56 -2.77 -10.64 -2.00
CA VAL A 56 -1.52 -10.04 -2.48
C VAL A 56 -1.78 -9.12 -3.67
N LEU A 57 -2.47 -9.62 -4.69
CA LEU A 57 -2.73 -8.87 -5.91
C LEU A 57 -3.65 -7.67 -5.63
N LYS A 58 -4.65 -7.85 -4.78
CA LYS A 58 -5.52 -6.78 -4.30
C LYS A 58 -4.71 -5.65 -3.64
N GLY A 59 -3.81 -6.00 -2.72
CA GLY A 59 -2.97 -5.02 -2.04
C GLY A 59 -2.03 -4.28 -2.99
N ILE A 60 -1.39 -4.98 -3.93
CA ILE A 60 -0.55 -4.39 -4.99
C ILE A 60 -1.36 -3.39 -5.82
N ILE A 61 -2.52 -3.79 -6.35
CA ILE A 61 -3.34 -2.94 -7.22
C ILE A 61 -3.78 -1.68 -6.49
N ILE A 62 -4.27 -1.81 -5.25
CA ILE A 62 -4.67 -0.66 -4.44
C ILE A 62 -3.49 0.27 -4.18
N ALA A 63 -2.31 -0.27 -3.83
CA ALA A 63 -1.11 0.51 -3.60
C ALA A 63 -0.69 1.32 -4.84
N PHE A 64 -0.68 0.69 -6.02
CA PHE A 64 -0.35 1.39 -7.27
C PHE A 64 -1.40 2.43 -7.68
N ILE A 65 -2.69 2.18 -7.42
CA ILE A 65 -3.75 3.18 -7.64
C ILE A 65 -3.52 4.41 -6.76
N CYS A 66 -3.18 4.20 -5.48
CA CYS A 66 -2.86 5.30 -4.55
C CYS A 66 -1.55 6.02 -4.90
N LEU A 67 -0.57 5.31 -5.47
CA LEU A 67 0.71 5.89 -5.90
C LEU A 67 0.53 6.80 -7.13
N LEU A 68 -0.37 6.45 -8.04
CA LEU A 68 -0.54 7.05 -9.37
C LEU A 68 -0.50 8.60 -9.42
N PRO A 69 -1.25 9.36 -8.59
CA PRO A 69 -1.17 10.82 -8.61
C PRO A 69 0.23 11.33 -8.25
N THR A 70 0.86 10.75 -7.23
CA THR A 70 2.21 11.11 -6.80
C THR A 70 3.27 10.62 -7.78
N ALA A 71 3.04 9.51 -8.48
CA ALA A 71 3.95 8.97 -9.48
C ALA A 71 4.17 9.93 -10.65
N PHE A 72 3.12 10.63 -11.09
CA PHE A 72 3.27 11.65 -12.15
C PHE A 72 4.09 12.84 -11.68
N ILE A 73 3.86 13.31 -10.45
CA ILE A 73 4.60 14.45 -9.87
C ILE A 73 6.07 14.08 -9.68
N ILE A 74 6.36 12.90 -9.13
CA ILE A 74 7.72 12.40 -8.92
C ILE A 74 8.38 12.15 -10.27
N GLY A 75 7.72 11.44 -11.18
CA GLY A 75 8.27 11.08 -12.49
C GLY A 75 8.64 12.28 -13.36
N TRP A 76 7.94 13.40 -13.21
CA TRP A 76 8.27 14.63 -13.93
C TRP A 76 9.54 15.32 -13.42
N ASN A 77 9.83 15.19 -12.11
CA ASN A 77 10.98 15.86 -11.49
C ASN A 77 12.21 14.93 -11.34
N MET A 78 11.97 13.65 -11.04
CA MET A 78 12.97 12.63 -10.67
C MET A 78 12.52 11.24 -11.16
N PRO A 79 12.57 10.97 -12.48
CA PRO A 79 12.09 9.72 -13.06
C PRO A 79 12.85 8.49 -12.57
N GLU A 80 14.15 8.60 -12.30
CA GLU A 80 14.98 7.50 -11.78
C GLU A 80 14.50 6.99 -10.41
N SER A 81 13.86 7.84 -9.60
CA SER A 81 13.31 7.46 -8.30
C SER A 81 12.06 6.59 -8.42
N LEU A 82 11.38 6.55 -9.58
CA LEU A 82 10.18 5.73 -9.75
C LEU A 82 10.48 4.23 -9.68
N ILE A 83 11.66 3.79 -10.10
CA ILE A 83 12.04 2.37 -10.07
C ILE A 83 12.07 1.84 -8.62
N PRO A 84 12.85 2.42 -7.69
CA PRO A 84 12.86 1.95 -6.30
C PRO A 84 11.50 2.15 -5.62
N ILE A 85 10.78 3.23 -5.91
CA ILE A 85 9.43 3.48 -5.35
C ILE A 85 8.45 2.40 -5.81
N SER A 86 8.47 2.04 -7.10
CA SER A 86 7.60 0.99 -7.65
C SER A 86 7.95 -0.38 -7.06
N GLY A 87 9.23 -0.68 -6.86
CA GLY A 87 9.69 -1.89 -6.19
C GLY A 87 9.19 -1.96 -4.74
N MET A 88 9.33 -0.87 -3.99
CA MET A 88 8.85 -0.81 -2.62
C MET A 88 7.32 -0.90 -2.54
N THR A 89 6.62 -0.22 -3.45
CA THR A 89 5.15 -0.25 -3.55
C THR A 89 4.63 -1.66 -3.86
N LEU A 90 5.33 -2.41 -4.72
CA LEU A 90 5.01 -3.81 -4.99
C LEU A 90 5.12 -4.66 -3.71
N ILE A 91 6.26 -4.55 -3.01
CA ILE A 91 6.55 -5.34 -1.80
C ILE A 91 5.58 -5.00 -0.68
N LEU A 92 5.49 -3.72 -0.32
CA LEU A 92 4.63 -3.27 0.77
C LEU A 92 3.15 -3.43 0.42
N GLY A 93 2.74 -3.20 -0.83
CA GLY A 93 1.36 -3.43 -1.27
C GLY A 93 0.95 -4.89 -1.12
N ALA A 94 1.82 -5.82 -1.52
CA ALA A 94 1.61 -7.26 -1.30
C ALA A 94 1.44 -7.60 0.19
N LEU A 95 2.33 -7.07 1.03
CA LEU A 95 2.33 -7.29 2.48
C LEU A 95 1.09 -6.70 3.16
N THR A 96 0.68 -5.47 2.79
CA THR A 96 -0.54 -4.83 3.30
C THR A 96 -1.78 -5.65 2.93
N GLY A 97 -1.84 -6.16 1.70
CA GLY A 97 -2.91 -7.05 1.25
C GLY A 97 -3.04 -8.32 2.11
N LEU A 98 -1.92 -9.00 2.35
CA LEU A 98 -1.86 -10.18 3.21
C LEU A 98 -2.21 -9.87 4.66
N LEU A 99 -1.65 -8.79 5.21
CA LEU A 99 -1.83 -8.41 6.61
C LEU A 99 -3.30 -8.06 6.89
N VAL A 100 -3.95 -7.28 6.00
CA VAL A 100 -5.38 -6.96 6.11
C VAL A 100 -6.24 -8.23 6.02
N HIS A 101 -5.93 -9.14 5.08
CA HIS A 101 -6.65 -10.40 4.96
C HIS A 101 -6.53 -11.27 6.21
N TRP A 102 -5.32 -11.39 6.77
CA TRP A 102 -5.06 -12.14 7.99
C TRP A 102 -5.82 -11.56 9.20
N MET A 103 -5.84 -10.23 9.35
CA MET A 103 -6.53 -9.55 10.46
C MET A 103 -8.06 -9.56 10.35
N THR A 104 -8.59 -9.55 9.13
CA THR A 104 -10.03 -9.56 8.86
C THR A 104 -10.59 -10.98 8.73
N LYS A 105 -9.74 -12.00 8.52
CA LYS A 105 -10.13 -13.38 8.20
C LYS A 105 -11.13 -13.47 7.04
N GLU A 106 -11.03 -12.58 6.06
CA GLU A 106 -11.87 -12.67 4.86
C GLU A 106 -11.67 -14.02 4.19
N LYS A 107 -12.74 -14.77 3.92
CA LYS A 107 -12.62 -16.03 3.19
C LYS A 107 -12.29 -15.72 1.74
N PHE A 108 -11.18 -16.28 1.24
CA PHE A 108 -10.92 -16.32 -0.19
C PHE A 108 -11.91 -17.30 -0.83
N GLU A 109 -12.94 -16.80 -1.51
CA GLU A 109 -13.75 -17.63 -2.39
C GLU A 109 -12.91 -17.95 -3.62
N ASN A 110 -12.42 -19.19 -3.68
CA ASN A 110 -11.60 -19.67 -4.78
C ASN A 110 -12.45 -19.68 -6.07
N PRO A 111 -12.11 -18.89 -7.10
CA PRO A 111 -12.92 -18.79 -8.32
C PRO A 111 -12.94 -20.09 -9.14
N ILE A 112 -12.10 -21.08 -8.81
CA ILE A 112 -11.91 -22.31 -9.58
C ILE A 112 -12.88 -23.43 -9.14
N ILE A 113 -13.54 -23.29 -7.99
CA ILE A 113 -14.49 -24.30 -7.50
C ILE A 113 -15.89 -23.68 -7.47
N LYS A 114 -16.57 -23.71 -8.61
CA LYS A 114 -18.03 -23.56 -8.71
C LYS A 114 -18.58 -24.64 -9.63
#